data_AF-R7M9R9-F1
#
_entry.id   AF-R7M9R9-F1
#
_cell.length_a   1.000
_cell.length_b   1.000
_cell.length_c   1.000
_cell.angle_alpha   90.00
_cell.angle_beta   90.00
_cell.angle_gamma   90.00
#
_symmetry.space_group_name_H-M   'P 1'
#
loop_
_entity.id
_entity.type
_entity.pdbx_description
1 polymer ?
#
loop_
_entity_poly.entity_id
_entity_poly.type
_entity_poly.pdbx_seq_one_letter_code
_entity_poly.pdbx_strand_id
1 'polypeptide(L)' 'MNSASYIEPYILNWNGTVEHLKTGAIWACKKGCTNCGYCTKLIQLNGWKIPKDNPW' A
#
# COMPACT_ATOMS: atom_id res chain seq x y z
N MET A 1 -10.16 -0.53 -21.79
CA MET A 1 -8.99 -0.74 -20.90
C MET A 1 -8.96 0.42 -19.90
N ASN A 2 -8.89 0.13 -18.59
CA ASN A 2 -8.86 1.17 -17.55
C ASN A 2 -7.40 1.51 -17.22
N SER A 3 -7.03 2.80 -17.12
CA SER A 3 -5.67 3.27 -16.84
C SER A 3 -5.11 2.75 -15.50
N ALA A 4 -5.99 2.35 -14.58
CA ALA A 4 -5.68 1.73 -13.30
C ALA A 4 -4.80 0.46 -13.39
N SER A 5 -4.76 -0.19 -14.56
CA SER A 5 -4.00 -1.43 -14.79
C SER A 5 -2.54 -1.21 -15.22
N TYR A 6 -2.15 0.03 -15.56
CA TYR A 6 -0.79 0.33 -16.05
C TYR A 6 0.22 0.66 -14.93
N ILE A 7 -0.27 0.89 -13.71
CA ILE A 7 0.56 1.21 -12.55
C ILE A 7 0.52 0.03 -11.58
N GLU A 8 1.64 -0.68 -11.47
CA GLU A 8 1.83 -1.72 -10.46
C GLU A 8 2.52 -1.13 -9.22
N PRO A 9 1.86 -1.15 -8.05
CA PRO A 9 2.47 -0.66 -6.82
C PRO A 9 3.63 -1.53 -6.36
N TYR A 10 4.56 -0.92 -5.64
CA TYR A 10 5.67 -1.61 -5.00
C TYR A 10 5.19 -2.62 -3.95
N ILE A 11 5.60 -3.89 -4.09
CA ILE A 11 5.17 -5.01 -3.24
C ILE A 11 6.33 -5.92 -2.79
N LEU A 12 7.55 -5.41 -2.67
CA LEU A 12 8.72 -6.23 -2.33
C LEU A 12 8.55 -6.96 -0.98
N ASN A 13 8.49 -8.29 -1.03
CA ASN A 13 8.25 -9.18 0.12
C ASN A 13 6.83 -9.08 0.71
N TRP A 14 5.88 -8.44 0.03
CA TRP A 14 4.49 -8.49 0.47
C TRP A 14 3.98 -9.94 0.41
N ASN A 15 3.27 -10.37 1.46
CA ASN A 15 2.80 -11.75 1.63
C ASN A 15 1.37 -11.95 1.11
N GLY A 16 0.80 -10.94 0.43
CA GLY A 16 -0.56 -10.96 -0.08
C GLY A 16 -1.65 -10.50 0.90
N THR A 17 -1.33 -10.19 2.17
CA THR A 17 -2.35 -9.77 3.15
C THR A 17 -2.38 -8.25 3.36
N VAL A 18 -3.58 -7.68 3.50
CA VAL A 18 -3.76 -6.25 3.83
C VAL A 18 -3.11 -5.90 5.17
N GLU A 19 -3.08 -6.84 6.11
CA GLU A 19 -2.44 -6.64 7.40
C GLU A 19 -0.94 -6.38 7.26
N HIS A 20 -0.23 -7.15 6.43
CA HIS A 20 1.20 -6.91 6.20
C HIS A 20 1.45 -5.52 5.59
N LEU A 21 0.56 -5.04 4.72
CA LEU A 21 0.66 -3.67 4.20
C LEU A 21 0.59 -2.62 5.31
N LYS A 22 -0.09 -2.89 6.44
CA LYS A 22 -0.30 -1.94 7.53
C LYS A 22 0.66 -2.12 8.70
N THR A 23 1.10 -3.35 8.99
CA THR A 23 1.80 -3.67 10.23
C THR A 23 3.31 -3.90 10.07
N GLY A 24 3.80 -4.11 8.83
CA GLY A 24 5.21 -4.39 8.57
C GLY A 24 6.18 -3.39 9.22
N ALA A 25 7.36 -3.87 9.63
CA ALA A 25 8.36 -3.04 10.31
C ALA A 25 9.17 -2.20 9.30
N ILE A 26 9.78 -2.87 8.31
CA ILE A 26 10.58 -2.22 7.27
C ILE A 26 9.66 -1.67 6.18
N TRP A 27 8.80 -2.51 5.60
CA TRP A 27 7.87 -2.13 4.55
C TRP A 27 6.44 -2.09 5.08
N ALA A 28 5.83 -0.90 5.11
CA ALA A 28 4.44 -0.72 5.53
C ALA A 28 3.84 0.61 5.04
N CYS A 29 2.53 0.75 5.19
CA CYS A 29 1.78 1.98 5.11
C CYS A 29 1.33 2.37 6.52
N LYS A 30 2.27 2.88 7.31
CA LYS A 30 2.01 3.39 8.67
C LYS A 30 2.94 4.55 8.99
N LYS A 31 2.72 5.24 10.10
CA LYS A 31 3.74 6.17 10.62
C LYS A 31 4.88 5.37 11.26
N GLY A 32 6.11 5.84 11.08
CA GLY A 32 7.30 5.24 11.69
C GLY A 32 7.80 3.94 11.03
N CYS A 33 7.38 3.62 9.81
CA CYS A 33 8.08 2.61 9.01
C CYS A 33 9.45 3.12 8.54
N THR A 34 10.39 2.21 8.35
CA THR A 34 11.67 2.53 7.71
C THR A 34 11.47 2.88 6.24
N ASN A 35 10.70 2.07 5.52
CA ASN A 35 10.40 2.24 4.11
C ASN A 35 8.88 2.19 3.86
N CYS A 36 8.26 3.36 3.77
CA CYS A 36 6.79 3.49 3.79
C CYS A 36 6.09 3.29 2.43
N GLY A 37 6.57 2.35 1.61
CA GLY A 37 6.20 2.22 0.19
C GLY A 37 4.86 1.52 -0.11
N TYR A 38 4.16 0.98 0.89
CA TYR A 38 2.98 0.13 0.67
C TYR A 38 1.65 0.87 0.57
N CYS A 39 1.62 2.19 0.79
CA CYS A 39 0.37 2.94 0.74
C CYS A 39 -0.29 2.90 -0.65
N THR A 40 0.50 2.94 -1.73
CA THR A 40 -0.05 2.86 -3.09
C THR A 40 -0.70 1.51 -3.36
N LYS A 41 -0.17 0.41 -2.79
CA LYS A 41 -0.82 -0.90 -2.90
C LYS A 41 -2.14 -0.94 -2.16
N LEU A 42 -2.19 -0.35 -0.96
CA LEU A 42 -3.42 -0.23 -0.18
C LEU A 42 -4.50 0.58 -0.93
N ILE A 43 -4.11 1.70 -1.55
CA ILE A 43 -4.99 2.53 -2.38
C ILE A 43 -5.50 1.74 -3.60
N GLN A 44 -4.63 0.99 -4.28
CA GLN A 44 -5.01 0.13 -5.41
C GLN A 44 -6.08 -0.90 -4.98
N LEU A 45 -5.89 -1.57 -3.83
CA LEU A 45 -6.85 -2.54 -3.30
C LEU A 45 -8.20 -1.90 -2.92
N ASN A 46 -8.18 -0.63 -2.52
CA ASN A 46 -9.40 0.16 -2.26
C ASN A 46 -10.01 0.79 -3.53
N GLY A 47 -9.57 0.36 -4.73
CA GLY A 47 -10.11 0.85 -6.00
C GLY A 47 -9.68 2.28 -6.32
N TRP A 48 -8.43 2.64 -5.98
CA TRP A 48 -7.85 3.97 -6.18
C TRP A 48 -8.54 5.11 -5.41
N LYS A 49 -9.31 4.76 -4.38
CA LYS A 49 -9.87 5.71 -3.42
C LYS A 49 -8.86 5.92 -2.30
N ILE A 50 -8.48 7.17 -2.07
CA ILE A 50 -7.62 7.54 -0.95
C ILE A 50 -8.44 7.36 0.35
N PRO A 51 -8.04 6.44 1.25
CA PRO A 51 -8.76 6.21 2.50
C PRO A 51 -8.67 7.44 3.40
N LYS A 52 -9.72 7.74 4.18
CA LYS A 52 -9.66 8.82 5.19
C LYS A 52 -8.66 8.53 6.30
N ASP A 53 -8.38 7.26 6.55
CA ASP A 53 -7.38 6.76 7.50
C ASP A 53 -5.96 6.68 6.89
N ASN A 54 -5.72 7.27 5.71
CA ASN A 54 -4.38 7.36 5.17
C ASN A 54 -3.49 8.17 6.11
N PRO A 55 -2.35 7.63 6.58
CA PRO A 55 -1.48 8.34 7.52
C PRO A 55 -0.77 9.58 6.93
N TRP A 56 -0.98 9.88 5.64
CA TRP A 56 -0.35 10.94 4.83
C TRP A 56 -1.35 11.62 3.90
#